data_AF-A0A7K4MWJ4-F1
#
_entry.id   AF-A0A7K4MWJ4-F1
#
_cell.length_a   1.000
_cell.length_b   1.000
_cell.length_c   1.000
_cell.angle_alpha   90.00
_cell.angle_beta   90.00
_cell.angle_gamma   90.00
#
_symmetry.space_group_name_H-M   'P 1'
#
loop_
_entity.id
_entity.type
_entity.pdbx_description
1 polymer ?
#
loop_
_entity_poly.entity_id
_entity_poly.type
_entity_poly.pdbx_seq_one_letter_code
_entity_poly.pdbx_strand_id
1 'polypeptide(L)'
;MSMEVNEGMTNLLSHMKEDYHRWSMLGRTVHSNTEDFIRETEIRERMEEEYNTGLGYEVHTKYIKVVSDKHGSCSVCAFVVNTENDKKFRFGDILKPAGWRGPTRNFARGNILENDFRGVQWTGC
;
A
#
# COMPACT_ATOMS: atom_id res chain seq x y z
N MET A 1 -4.51 7.15 18.23
CA MET A 1 -3.37 6.41 17.64
C MET A 1 -2.10 7.03 18.21
N SER A 2 -1.09 6.23 18.60
CA SER A 2 0.17 6.77 19.14
C SER A 2 0.99 7.45 18.04
N MET A 3 1.98 8.26 18.44
CA MET A 3 2.88 8.94 17.51
C MET A 3 3.69 7.93 16.67
N GLU A 4 4.18 6.87 17.29
CA GLU A 4 4.94 5.80 16.61
C GLU A 4 4.11 5.07 15.55
N VAL A 5 2.81 4.82 15.83
CA VAL A 5 1.93 4.18 14.85
C VAL A 5 1.64 5.13 13.69
N ASN A 6 1.43 6.43 13.95
CA ASN A 6 1.26 7.41 12.88
C ASN A 6 2.50 7.48 11.97
N GLU A 7 3.70 7.47 12.55
CA GLU A 7 4.96 7.45 11.82
C GLU A 7 5.11 6.15 11.02
N GLY A 8 4.88 4.99 11.65
CA GLY A 8 4.94 3.70 10.99
C GLY A 8 3.96 3.56 9.83
N MET A 9 2.73 4.08 9.97
CA MET A 9 1.75 4.13 8.88
C MET A 9 2.20 5.07 7.75
N THR A 10 2.78 6.23 8.08
CA THR A 10 3.33 7.16 7.09
C THR A 10 4.46 6.50 6.29
N ASN A 11 5.36 5.80 6.97
CA ASN A 11 6.45 5.05 6.34
C ASN A 11 5.93 3.92 5.45
N LEU A 12 4.90 3.19 5.90
CA LEU A 12 4.24 2.17 5.09
C LEU A 12 3.62 2.75 3.82
N LEU A 13 2.87 3.86 3.91
CA LEU A 13 2.29 4.49 2.72
C LEU A 13 3.37 4.99 1.77
N SER A 14 4.44 5.60 2.27
CA SER A 14 5.58 6.04 1.46
C SER A 14 6.25 4.87 0.73
N HIS A 15 6.44 3.74 1.43
CA HIS A 15 6.98 2.52 0.84
C HIS A 15 6.08 1.99 -0.29
N MET A 16 4.77 1.97 -0.08
CA MET A 16 3.80 1.52 -1.08
C MET A 16 3.79 2.42 -2.33
N LYS A 17 3.89 3.75 -2.15
CA LYS A 17 4.02 4.73 -3.24
C LYS A 17 5.29 4.51 -4.06
N GLU A 18 6.42 4.29 -3.38
CA GLU A 18 7.67 4.01 -4.06
C GLU A 18 7.66 2.66 -4.80
N ASP A 19 7.05 1.62 -4.21
CA ASP A 19 6.87 0.32 -4.87
C ASP A 19 6.01 0.43 -6.14
N TYR A 20 4.91 1.20 -6.09
CA TYR A 20 4.07 1.47 -7.26
C TYR A 20 4.81 2.23 -8.35
N HIS A 21 5.54 3.31 -7.98
CA HIS A 21 6.37 4.06 -8.91
C HIS A 21 7.40 3.16 -9.60
N ARG A 22 8.12 2.32 -8.83
CA ARG A 22 9.09 1.38 -9.37
C ARG A 22 8.45 0.38 -10.33
N TRP A 23 7.32 -0.23 -9.96
CA TRP A 23 6.58 -1.14 -10.84
C TRP A 23 6.15 -0.44 -12.13
N SER A 24 5.62 0.77 -12.03
CA SER A 24 5.19 1.55 -13.19
C SER A 24 6.35 1.89 -14.14
N MET A 25 7.53 2.16 -13.59
CA MET A 25 8.74 2.47 -14.36
C MET A 25 9.39 1.24 -14.97
N LEU A 26 9.21 0.04 -14.39
CA LEU A 26 9.66 -1.22 -14.97
C LEU A 26 8.84 -1.62 -16.20
N GLY A 27 7.56 -1.25 -16.24
CA GLY A 27 6.67 -1.50 -17.38
C GLY A 27 6.78 -0.48 -18.53
N ARG A 28 7.70 0.50 -18.46
CA ARG A 28 7.76 1.60 -19.43
C ARG A 28 8.21 1.12 -20.81
N THR A 29 7.52 1.58 -21.84
CA THR A 29 7.94 1.42 -23.25
C THR A 29 8.55 2.73 -23.74
N VAL A 30 9.54 2.64 -24.63
CA VAL A 30 10.13 3.81 -25.31
C VAL A 30 9.65 3.81 -26.75
N HIS A 31 8.90 4.86 -27.12
CA HIS A 31 8.35 5.01 -28.47
C HIS A 31 9.25 5.87 -29.34
N SER A 32 9.42 5.48 -30.60
CA SER A 32 10.09 6.30 -31.61
C SER A 32 9.21 7.46 -32.09
N ASN A 33 7.88 7.29 -32.02
CA ASN A 33 6.92 8.36 -32.27
C ASN A 33 6.80 9.25 -31.02
N THR A 34 7.04 10.55 -31.19
CA THR A 34 7.02 11.54 -30.10
C THR A 34 5.63 11.68 -29.46
N GLU A 35 4.55 11.65 -30.23
CA GLU A 35 3.19 11.77 -29.71
C GLU A 35 2.81 10.57 -28.84
N ASP A 36 3.15 9.35 -29.29
CA ASP A 36 2.95 8.13 -28.50
C ASP A 36 3.78 8.16 -27.21
N PHE A 37 5.04 8.62 -27.28
CA PHE A 37 5.90 8.78 -26.10
C PHE A 37 5.31 9.74 -25.06
N ILE A 38 4.82 10.91 -25.52
CA ILE A 38 4.18 11.90 -24.65
C ILE A 38 2.91 11.31 -24.02
N ARG A 39 2.03 10.71 -24.84
CA ARG A 39 0.76 10.12 -24.37
C ARG A 39 0.99 9.06 -23.29
N GLU A 40 1.92 8.12 -23.49
CA GLU A 40 2.20 7.09 -22.49
C GLU A 40 2.82 7.67 -21.21
N THR A 41 3.65 8.70 -21.33
CA THR A 41 4.22 9.40 -20.18
C THR A 41 3.13 10.08 -19.35
N GLU A 42 2.22 10.82 -19.99
CA GLU A 42 1.09 11.48 -19.33
C GLU A 42 0.14 10.47 -18.67
N ILE A 43 -0.15 9.33 -19.33
CA ILE A 43 -0.97 8.26 -18.74
C ILE A 43 -0.32 7.73 -17.47
N ARG A 44 0.98 7.46 -17.50
CA ARG A 44 1.73 6.96 -16.35
C ARG A 44 1.73 7.94 -15.19
N GLU A 45 2.07 9.20 -15.47
CA GLU A 45 2.11 10.27 -14.46
C GLU A 45 0.75 10.44 -13.79
N ARG A 46 -0.33 10.44 -14.58
CA ARG A 46 -1.70 10.47 -14.05
C ARG A 46 -2.01 9.25 -13.18
N MET A 47 -1.66 8.03 -13.61
CA MET A 47 -1.88 6.81 -12.82
C MET A 47 -1.10 6.82 -11.50
N GLU A 48 0.10 7.40 -11.48
CA GLU A 48 0.90 7.58 -10.26
C GLU A 48 0.30 8.62 -9.32
N GLU A 49 -0.16 9.76 -9.84
CA GLU A 49 -0.84 10.79 -9.05
C GLU A 49 -2.14 10.27 -8.44
N GLU A 50 -2.97 9.58 -9.23
CA GLU A 50 -4.22 8.97 -8.75
C GLU A 50 -3.96 7.94 -7.64
N TYR A 51 -2.95 7.08 -7.79
CA TYR A 51 -2.56 6.15 -6.74
C TYR A 51 -2.08 6.89 -5.48
N ASN A 52 -1.21 7.89 -5.63
CA ASN A 52 -0.63 8.64 -4.52
C ASN A 52 -1.68 9.39 -3.70
N THR A 53 -2.72 9.89 -4.36
CA THR A 53 -3.83 10.66 -3.74
C THR A 53 -4.93 9.75 -3.19
N GLY A 54 -5.21 8.63 -3.85
CA GLY A 54 -6.21 7.64 -3.44
C GLY A 54 -5.77 6.70 -2.33
N LEU A 55 -4.46 6.63 -2.03
CA LEU A 55 -3.93 5.74 -1.01
C LEU A 55 -4.09 6.32 0.40
N GLY A 56 -4.81 5.59 1.26
CA GLY A 56 -5.10 5.99 2.64
C GLY A 56 -5.34 4.81 3.58
N TYR A 57 -5.88 5.08 4.76
CA TYR A 57 -6.20 4.03 5.73
C TYR A 57 -7.41 4.37 6.62
N GLU A 58 -8.07 3.32 7.10
CA GLU A 58 -9.17 3.37 8.06
C GLU A 58 -8.72 2.70 9.38
N VAL A 59 -8.93 3.37 10.51
CA VAL A 59 -8.55 2.84 11.82
C VAL A 59 -9.72 2.08 12.43
N HIS A 60 -9.55 0.79 12.69
CA HIS A 60 -10.50 -0.02 13.47
C HIS A 60 -9.84 -0.60 14.72
N THR A 61 -10.66 -1.15 15.63
CA THR A 61 -10.19 -1.67 16.93
C THR A 61 -9.14 -2.77 16.81
N LYS A 62 -9.29 -3.69 15.85
CA LYS A 62 -8.37 -4.81 15.68
C LYS A 62 -7.32 -4.58 14.59
N TYR A 63 -7.68 -3.86 13.54
CA TYR A 63 -6.83 -3.62 12.38
C TYR A 63 -6.93 -2.18 11.92
N ILE A 64 -5.82 -1.61 11.49
CA ILE A 64 -5.82 -0.48 10.56
C ILE A 64 -5.87 -1.07 9.15
N LYS A 65 -6.85 -0.66 8.36
CA LYS A 65 -7.06 -1.14 7.00
C LYS A 65 -6.48 -0.12 6.03
N VAL A 66 -5.52 -0.52 5.21
CA VAL A 66 -4.98 0.33 4.13
C VAL A 66 -5.82 0.13 2.89
N VAL A 67 -6.28 1.22 2.29
CA VAL A 67 -7.16 1.24 1.13
C VAL A 67 -6.59 2.12 0.03
N SER A 68 -6.90 1.77 -1.21
CA SER A 68 -6.59 2.56 -2.41
C SER A 68 -7.90 2.83 -3.12
N ASP A 69 -8.24 4.11 -3.30
CA ASP A 69 -9.38 4.52 -4.11
C ASP A 69 -8.88 5.06 -5.45
N LYS A 70 -9.03 4.25 -6.51
CA LYS A 70 -8.60 4.62 -7.87
C LYS A 70 -9.66 4.26 -8.88
N HIS A 71 -9.86 5.15 -9.86
CA HIS A 71 -10.80 4.95 -10.98
C HIS A 71 -12.21 4.48 -10.56
N GLY A 72 -12.75 4.98 -9.45
CA GLY A 72 -14.08 4.61 -8.95
C GLY A 72 -14.18 3.20 -8.35
N SER A 73 -13.04 2.57 -8.05
CA SER A 73 -12.94 1.28 -7.39
C SER A 73 -12.05 1.39 -6.15
N CYS A 74 -12.63 1.11 -4.99
CA CYS A 74 -11.90 1.04 -3.73
C CYS A 74 -11.40 -0.39 -3.49
N SER A 75 -10.11 -0.55 -3.24
CA SER A 75 -9.45 -1.82 -2.97
C SER A 75 -8.81 -1.82 -1.58
N VAL A 76 -8.72 -3.00 -0.95
CA VAL A 76 -7.95 -3.15 0.31
C VAL A 76 -6.56 -3.67 -0.02
N CYS A 77 -5.55 -2.96 0.46
CA CYS A 77 -4.16 -3.20 0.14
C CYS A 77 -3.42 -4.00 1.21
N ALA A 78 -3.68 -3.69 2.47
CA ALA A 78 -3.04 -4.30 3.62
C ALA A 78 -3.89 -4.13 4.88
N PHE A 79 -3.60 -4.94 5.89
CA PHE A 79 -4.05 -4.71 7.26
C PHE A 79 -2.85 -4.61 8.17
N VAL A 80 -2.89 -3.69 9.13
CA VAL A 80 -1.91 -3.59 10.20
C VAL A 80 -2.59 -3.95 11.51
N VAL A 81 -1.99 -4.83 12.30
CA VAL A 81 -2.53 -5.25 13.60
C VAL A 81 -2.54 -4.08 14.57
N ASN A 82 -3.73 -3.74 15.09
CA ASN A 82 -3.95 -2.58 15.97
C ASN A 82 -4.33 -2.97 17.41
N THR A 83 -4.00 -4.19 17.82
CA THR A 83 -4.23 -4.68 19.18
C THR A 83 -3.04 -5.51 19.66
N GLU A 84 -2.74 -5.42 20.95
CA GLU A 84 -1.73 -6.25 21.61
C GLU A 84 -2.25 -7.65 21.99
N ASN A 85 -3.57 -7.84 21.93
CA ASN A 85 -4.23 -9.08 22.36
C ASN A 85 -4.42 -10.11 21.23
N ASP A 86 -3.76 -9.94 20.08
CA ASP A 86 -3.85 -10.92 18.99
C ASP A 86 -3.02 -12.16 19.32
N LYS A 87 -3.65 -13.35 19.23
CA LYS A 87 -3.04 -14.63 19.62
C LYS A 87 -1.83 -15.05 18.78
N LYS A 88 -1.67 -14.48 17.59
CA LYS A 88 -0.66 -14.93 16.61
C LYS A 88 0.26 -13.81 16.14
N PHE A 89 -0.25 -12.60 16.02
CA PHE A 89 0.48 -11.47 15.44
C PHE A 89 0.75 -10.41 16.50
N ARG A 90 1.86 -9.71 16.33
CA ARG A 90 2.23 -8.60 17.21
C ARG A 90 1.52 -7.33 16.78
N PHE A 91 1.40 -6.39 17.70
CA PHE A 91 0.99 -5.03 17.37
C PHE A 91 1.92 -4.44 16.29
N GLY A 92 1.32 -3.81 15.28
CA GLY A 92 2.04 -3.25 14.13
C GLY A 92 2.36 -4.25 13.01
N ASP A 93 2.09 -5.54 13.15
CA ASP A 93 2.37 -6.52 12.09
C ASP A 93 1.51 -6.23 10.84
N ILE A 94 2.14 -6.30 9.68
CA ILE A 94 1.50 -6.08 8.37
C ILE A 94 1.02 -7.42 7.82
N LEU A 95 -0.23 -7.47 7.35
CA LEU A 95 -0.88 -8.67 6.86
C LEU A 95 -1.49 -8.44 5.47
N LYS A 96 -1.40 -9.46 4.62
CA LYS A 96 -2.02 -9.45 3.28
C LYS A 96 -3.56 -9.52 3.42
N PRO A 97 -4.35 -8.78 2.64
CA PRO A 97 -5.80 -8.91 2.61
C PRO A 97 -6.24 -10.33 2.19
N ALA A 98 -7.28 -10.87 2.82
CA ALA A 98 -8.06 -12.02 2.33
C ALA A 98 -9.37 -11.58 1.66
N GLY A 99 -9.81 -10.35 1.96
CA GLY A 99 -10.97 -9.69 1.41
C GLY A 99 -11.19 -8.35 2.11
N TRP A 100 -12.31 -7.69 1.82
CA TRP A 100 -12.63 -6.36 2.37
C TRP A 100 -12.62 -6.31 3.91
N ARG A 101 -13.09 -7.38 4.55
CA ARG A 101 -13.33 -7.44 6.00
C ARG A 101 -12.11 -7.85 6.83
N GLY A 102 -11.05 -8.41 6.21
CA GLY A 102 -9.92 -8.86 7.01
C GLY A 102 -8.77 -9.51 6.26
N PRO A 103 -7.66 -9.76 6.98
CA PRO A 103 -6.43 -10.28 6.41
C PRO A 103 -6.40 -11.81 6.32
N THR A 104 -5.52 -12.30 5.46
CA THR A 104 -5.00 -13.66 5.52
C THR A 104 -4.10 -13.79 6.75
N ARG A 105 -4.36 -14.79 7.59
CA ARG A 105 -3.66 -15.00 8.87
C ARG A 105 -2.56 -16.07 8.80
N ASN A 106 -1.83 -16.12 7.68
CA ASN A 106 -0.75 -17.10 7.49
C ASN A 106 0.57 -16.69 8.17
N PHE A 107 1.11 -15.51 7.87
CA PHE A 107 2.35 -14.96 8.43
C PHE A 107 2.38 -13.43 8.35
N ALA A 108 3.18 -12.79 9.20
CA ALA A 108 3.42 -11.35 9.14
C ALA A 108 4.31 -11.01 7.94
N ARG A 109 4.13 -9.83 7.35
CA ARG A 109 4.81 -9.38 6.13
C ARG A 109 5.82 -8.26 6.40
N GLY A 110 6.01 -7.97 7.68
CA GLY A 110 6.70 -6.78 8.15
C GLY A 110 6.01 -6.25 9.40
N ASN A 111 6.55 -5.16 9.94
CA ASN A 111 6.00 -4.49 11.11
C ASN A 111 6.27 -2.98 11.01
N ILE A 112 5.23 -2.16 11.18
CA ILE A 112 5.32 -0.71 11.00
C ILE A 112 6.16 -0.01 12.07
N LEU A 113 6.32 -0.61 13.25
CA LEU A 113 7.11 -0.05 14.36
C LEU A 113 8.59 -0.38 14.21
N GLU A 114 8.90 -1.45 13.47
CA GLU A 114 10.27 -1.86 13.15
C GLU A 114 10.73 -1.31 11.79
N ASN A 115 9.88 -0.55 11.10
CA ASN A 115 10.10 -0.07 9.72
C ASN A 115 10.47 -1.21 8.75
N ASP A 116 9.95 -2.42 9.00
CA ASP A 116 10.19 -3.60 8.17
C ASP A 116 9.06 -3.76 7.15
N PHE A 117 9.38 -3.54 5.87
CA PHE A 117 8.45 -3.68 4.75
C PHE A 117 8.91 -4.72 3.72
N ARG A 118 9.93 -5.53 4.02
CA ARG A 118 10.53 -6.46 3.03
C ARG A 118 9.54 -7.44 2.43
N GLY A 119 8.47 -7.76 3.16
CA GLY A 119 7.40 -8.63 2.71
C GLY A 119 6.23 -7.90 2.06
N VAL A 120 6.29 -6.60 1.78
CA VAL A 120 5.18 -5.80 1.21
C VAL A 120 5.47 -5.50 -0.27
N GLN A 121 4.97 -6.35 -1.18
CA GLN A 121 5.29 -6.28 -2.62
C GLN A 121 4.04 -6.40 -3.53
N TRP A 122 2.83 -6.36 -2.99
CA TRP A 122 1.57 -6.51 -3.74
C TRP A 122 0.69 -5.27 -3.70
N THR A 123 1.25 -4.14 -3.26
CA THR A 123 0.49 -2.97 -2.83
C THR A 123 0.10 -2.03 -3.97
N GLY A 124 0.33 -2.40 -5.22
CA GLY A 124 -0.22 -1.71 -6.42
C GLY A 124 -1.72 -1.93 -6.66
N CYS A 125 -2.45 -2.34 -5.61
CA CYS A 125 -3.90 -2.28 -5.48
C CYS A 125 -4.43 -0.85 -5.68
#